data_AF-A0A1I5SNM5-F1
#
_entry.id   AF-A0A1I5SNM5-F1
#
_cell.length_a   1.000
_cell.length_b   1.000
_cell.length_c   1.000
_cell.angle_alpha   90.00
_cell.angle_beta   90.00
_cell.angle_gamma   90.00
#
_symmetry.space_group_name_H-M   'P 1'
#
loop_
_entity.id
_entity.type
_entity.pdbx_description
1 polymer ?
#
loop_
_entity_poly.entity_id
_entity_poly.type
_entity_poly.pdbx_seq_one_letter_code
_entity_poly.pdbx_strand_id
1 'polypeptide(L)'
;MEWTSELVVTGRHASPRNRLDPDLRTFSREGFVLCSVKLAKLLVSVRARRLYVSCMRGRQCARMVQPPESRATHTRRRLLAAVPALAVSALLGKPAVVRAEAAALATVDMELVLLACQVDPPKAGTGTTPGAEAHVLAVEQALQAKGLLAAAQTDGHYGTSTLDAYAAWQRSLGYTGLDANGVPGRTSLTQLGSGRFDVTRTVATGSRTDSYGGKRVNTRTADMLRAADSALSWSLVLTQGSYTSSNPGSAGTHDGGGVVDISVSGLTTTQRWHTVRALRTVGFAAWLRTPDDGFAYHIHAAAVSDPDMSRPARNQIHDYYFGRNGLANHAADNTPQAYRVPFTWWERYRRG
;
A
#
# COMPACT_ATOMS: atom_id res chain seq x y z
N MET A 1 -70.43 -19.52 19.72
CA MET A 1 -70.10 -20.45 20.82
C MET A 1 -68.63 -20.26 21.14
N GLU A 2 -68.36 -19.25 21.96
CA GLU A 2 -67.10 -19.09 22.70
C GLU A 2 -67.11 -20.06 23.87
N TRP A 3 -65.95 -20.60 24.27
CA TRP A 3 -65.67 -20.91 25.66
C TRP A 3 -64.20 -20.65 25.98
N THR A 4 -64.04 -19.94 27.08
CA THR A 4 -62.88 -19.35 27.74
C THR A 4 -62.37 -20.24 28.89
N SER A 5 -61.33 -19.74 29.58
CA SER A 5 -60.98 -19.89 31.02
C SER A 5 -59.84 -20.88 31.33
N GLU A 6 -58.64 -20.47 31.79
CA GLU A 6 -58.24 -19.93 33.12
C GLU A 6 -58.49 -20.86 34.33
N LEU A 7 -57.42 -21.20 35.06
CA LEU A 7 -57.31 -21.24 36.54
C LEU A 7 -55.83 -21.48 36.93
N VAL A 8 -55.10 -20.52 37.52
CA VAL A 8 -54.91 -20.23 38.98
C VAL A 8 -54.06 -21.28 39.72
N VAL A 9 -52.95 -20.83 40.36
CA VAL A 9 -52.64 -21.00 41.81
C VAL A 9 -51.34 -20.21 42.17
N THR A 10 -51.56 -19.25 43.07
CA THR A 10 -50.76 -18.60 44.14
C THR A 10 -49.40 -19.24 44.56
N GLY A 11 -48.40 -18.58 45.18
CA GLY A 11 -48.18 -17.23 45.72
C GLY A 11 -46.94 -17.19 46.65
N ARG A 12 -46.50 -15.96 46.99
CA ARG A 12 -45.70 -15.48 48.15
C ARG A 12 -44.17 -15.66 48.24
N HIS A 13 -43.51 -14.48 48.21
CA HIS A 13 -42.51 -13.93 49.15
C HIS A 13 -41.62 -14.87 49.98
N ALA A 14 -40.29 -14.68 49.90
CA ALA A 14 -39.51 -13.87 50.85
C ALA A 14 -37.99 -13.95 50.55
N SER A 15 -37.31 -12.81 50.60
CA SER A 15 -35.84 -12.72 50.73
C SER A 15 -35.49 -12.70 52.22
N PRO A 16 -34.33 -13.26 52.65
CA PRO A 16 -33.34 -12.36 53.25
C PRO A 16 -31.85 -12.78 53.14
N ARG A 17 -31.01 -11.73 53.04
CA ARG A 17 -29.73 -11.47 53.74
C ARG A 17 -28.47 -12.30 53.47
N ASN A 18 -27.48 -11.57 52.93
CA ASN A 18 -26.05 -11.53 53.27
C ASN A 18 -25.61 -12.25 54.55
N ARG A 19 -24.56 -13.08 54.41
CA ARG A 19 -23.50 -13.22 55.40
C ARG A 19 -22.17 -13.51 54.69
N LEU A 20 -21.16 -12.72 55.05
CA LEU A 20 -19.76 -12.78 54.63
C LEU A 20 -19.08 -14.02 55.21
N ASP A 21 -18.15 -14.62 54.46
CA ASP A 21 -17.16 -15.56 54.98
C ASP A 21 -15.77 -15.21 54.42
N PRO A 22 -14.74 -14.97 55.27
CA PRO A 22 -13.37 -14.80 54.86
C PRO A 22 -12.55 -16.07 55.15
N ASP A 23 -11.78 -16.58 54.20
CA ASP A 23 -10.40 -16.98 54.54
C ASP A 23 -9.49 -17.15 53.34
N LEU A 24 -8.35 -16.48 53.45
CA LEU A 24 -7.23 -16.46 52.52
C LEU A 24 -6.21 -17.50 52.97
N ARG A 25 -5.87 -18.46 52.10
CA ARG A 25 -4.65 -19.26 52.25
C ARG A 25 -3.67 -19.01 51.11
N THR A 26 -2.61 -18.29 51.48
CA THR A 26 -1.20 -18.57 51.16
C THR A 26 -0.86 -18.94 49.72
N PHE A 27 -0.26 -17.98 48.99
CA PHE A 27 0.69 -18.31 47.93
C PHE A 27 1.98 -17.51 48.06
N SER A 28 3.05 -18.22 47.72
CA SER A 28 4.47 -17.99 47.97
C SER A 28 5.00 -16.63 47.50
N ARG A 29 5.87 -16.04 48.35
CA ARG A 29 6.83 -14.98 48.00
C ARG A 29 8.09 -15.64 47.47
N GLU A 30 8.49 -15.37 46.24
CA GLU A 30 9.91 -15.22 45.85
C GLU A 30 10.04 -14.33 44.61
N GLY A 31 10.99 -13.38 44.69
CA GLY A 31 11.74 -12.86 43.55
C GLY A 31 11.11 -11.76 42.71
N PHE A 32 11.36 -10.49 43.03
CA PHE A 32 11.68 -9.48 42.01
C PHE A 32 12.54 -8.36 42.62
N VAL A 33 13.81 -8.34 42.21
CA VAL A 33 14.78 -7.29 42.46
C VAL A 33 14.43 -6.09 41.59
N LEU A 34 14.09 -4.96 42.20
CA LEU A 34 13.97 -3.66 41.52
C LEU A 34 15.09 -2.75 41.98
N CYS A 35 16.05 -2.57 41.07
CA CYS A 35 17.14 -1.61 41.17
C CYS A 35 16.56 -0.19 41.19
N SER A 36 16.73 0.50 42.31
CA SER A 36 16.47 1.92 42.45
C SER A 36 17.79 2.67 42.46
N VAL A 37 18.03 3.52 41.44
CA VAL A 37 19.02 4.59 41.54
C VAL A 37 18.41 5.89 41.00
N LYS A 38 18.22 6.84 41.91
CA LYS A 38 18.05 8.27 41.65
C LYS A 38 19.44 8.89 41.42
N LEU A 39 19.56 9.81 40.44
CA LEU A 39 20.21 11.14 40.53
C LEU A 39 20.18 11.77 39.11
N ALA A 40 19.43 12.83 38.86
CA ALA A 40 19.74 14.26 39.06
C ALA A 40 20.55 14.91 37.92
N LYS A 41 19.84 15.78 37.18
CA LYS A 41 20.23 17.06 36.54
C LYS A 41 21.69 17.28 36.12
N LEU A 42 21.88 17.58 34.83
CA LEU A 42 22.70 18.72 34.42
C LEU A 42 22.09 19.44 33.20
N LEU A 43 21.86 20.74 33.40
CA LEU A 43 21.51 21.73 32.39
C LEU A 43 22.75 22.07 31.55
N VAL A 44 22.61 22.16 30.22
CA VAL A 44 23.37 23.12 29.41
C VAL A 44 22.40 23.81 28.45
N SER A 45 22.17 25.09 28.73
CA SER A 45 21.61 26.08 27.81
C SER A 45 22.76 26.71 27.05
N VAL A 46 22.58 27.05 25.77
CA VAL A 46 22.68 28.42 25.22
C VAL A 46 22.66 28.40 23.68
N ARG A 47 21.78 29.24 23.15
CA ARG A 47 21.57 29.65 21.75
C ARG A 47 22.81 30.31 21.13
N ALA A 48 23.02 30.20 19.81
CA ALA A 48 22.82 31.30 18.83
C ALA A 48 23.53 31.10 17.46
N ARG A 49 22.71 31.18 16.41
CA ARG A 49 22.82 32.01 15.18
C ARG A 49 24.08 31.96 14.28
N ARG A 50 23.83 31.65 12.99
CA ARG A 50 24.10 32.47 11.78
C ARG A 50 23.48 31.74 10.57
N LEU A 51 22.34 32.15 10.02
CA LEU A 51 22.17 33.17 8.97
C LEU A 51 23.27 33.16 7.91
N TYR A 52 22.98 32.55 6.76
CA TYR A 52 23.54 32.92 5.47
C TYR A 52 22.40 32.95 4.45
N VAL A 53 21.93 34.16 4.17
CA VAL A 53 21.20 34.51 2.94
C VAL A 53 22.12 35.46 2.21
N SER A 54 22.53 35.11 0.99
CA SER A 54 22.86 36.12 0.00
C SER A 54 22.41 35.68 -1.37
N CYS A 55 21.63 36.57 -1.96
CA CYS A 55 21.07 36.59 -3.28
C CYS A 55 22.16 36.89 -4.31
N MET A 56 22.16 36.22 -5.45
CA MET A 56 22.56 36.82 -6.72
C MET A 56 21.80 36.15 -7.88
N ARG A 57 20.93 36.95 -8.50
CA ARG A 57 20.34 36.72 -9.83
C ARG A 57 21.30 37.29 -10.89
N GLY A 58 21.41 36.60 -12.03
CA GLY A 58 21.93 37.13 -13.29
C GLY A 58 22.48 36.00 -14.16
N ARG A 59 21.76 35.59 -15.23
CA ARG A 59 22.05 35.92 -16.66
C ARG A 59 23.40 35.32 -17.11
N GLN A 60 23.56 34.54 -18.18
CA GLN A 60 22.89 34.47 -19.48
C GLN A 60 23.43 33.25 -20.26
N CYS A 61 22.69 32.82 -21.28
CA CYS A 61 23.09 31.85 -22.31
C CYS A 61 24.25 32.36 -23.19
N ALA A 62 25.18 31.48 -23.55
CA ALA A 62 26.04 31.56 -24.74
C ALA A 62 26.47 30.12 -25.09
N ARG A 63 25.80 29.45 -26.03
CA ARG A 63 26.01 29.45 -27.49
C ARG A 63 27.37 28.84 -27.90
N MET A 64 27.24 27.69 -28.57
CA MET A 64 28.25 26.90 -29.28
C MET A 64 29.21 27.74 -30.13
N VAL A 65 30.49 27.35 -30.14
CA VAL A 65 31.46 27.70 -31.18
C VAL A 65 32.18 26.41 -31.59
N GLN A 66 32.00 26.01 -32.86
CA GLN A 66 32.84 25.01 -33.53
C GLN A 66 34.02 25.69 -34.24
N PRO A 67 35.16 25.01 -34.44
CA PRO A 67 36.32 25.58 -35.12
C PRO A 67 36.22 25.45 -36.66
N PRO A 68 36.95 26.29 -37.43
CA PRO A 68 36.85 26.34 -38.88
C PRO A 68 37.79 25.35 -39.59
N GLU A 69 37.31 24.88 -40.75
CA GLU A 69 38.06 24.16 -41.77
C GLU A 69 39.11 25.06 -42.45
N SER A 70 40.28 24.50 -42.78
CA SER A 70 41.24 25.13 -43.69
C SER A 70 41.46 24.24 -44.91
N ARG A 71 41.16 24.81 -46.09
CA ARG A 71 41.56 24.32 -47.40
C ARG A 71 42.95 24.86 -47.74
N ALA A 72 43.84 24.00 -48.23
CA ALA A 72 44.97 24.41 -49.04
C ALA A 72 45.10 23.46 -50.23
N THR A 73 45.11 24.05 -51.42
CA THR A 73 45.45 23.42 -52.70
C THR A 73 46.95 23.63 -52.96
N HIS A 74 47.65 22.67 -53.58
CA HIS A 74 48.69 22.94 -54.60
C HIS A 74 49.04 21.66 -55.40
N THR A 75 49.07 21.88 -56.71
CA THR A 75 49.68 21.19 -57.88
C THR A 75 51.07 20.56 -57.65
N ARG A 76 51.64 19.59 -58.40
CA ARG A 76 51.52 19.10 -59.79
C ARG A 76 52.30 17.75 -59.94
N ARG A 77 51.88 16.89 -60.90
CA ARG A 77 52.59 15.93 -61.81
C ARG A 77 54.04 15.47 -61.47
N ARG A 78 54.53 14.26 -61.78
CA ARG A 78 54.15 13.00 -62.49
C ARG A 78 55.35 12.06 -62.28
N LEU A 79 55.16 10.74 -62.26
CA LEU A 79 56.00 9.77 -63.01
C LEU A 79 55.36 8.37 -62.95
N LEU A 80 55.36 7.71 -64.11
CA LEU A 80 54.74 6.42 -64.42
C LEU A 80 55.66 5.28 -64.03
N ALA A 81 55.10 4.22 -63.43
CA ALA A 81 55.61 2.86 -63.54
C ALA A 81 54.40 1.91 -63.52
N ALA A 82 54.17 1.24 -64.65
CA ALA A 82 53.12 0.24 -64.82
C ALA A 82 53.59 -1.11 -64.26
N VAL A 83 52.81 -1.69 -63.36
CA VAL A 83 52.93 -3.09 -62.92
C VAL A 83 51.54 -3.70 -62.97
N PRO A 84 51.32 -4.84 -63.66
CA PRO A 84 50.02 -5.51 -63.65
C PRO A 84 49.90 -6.29 -62.36
N ALA A 85 49.28 -5.69 -61.33
CA ALA A 85 48.88 -6.41 -60.13
C ALA A 85 47.41 -6.83 -60.29
N LEU A 86 47.17 -8.15 -60.22
CA LEU A 86 45.84 -8.73 -60.12
C LEU A 86 45.02 -7.96 -59.06
N ALA A 87 43.86 -7.44 -59.47
CA ALA A 87 42.88 -6.90 -58.55
C ALA A 87 42.27 -8.03 -57.73
N VAL A 88 42.92 -8.42 -56.64
CA VAL A 88 42.20 -9.00 -55.50
C VAL A 88 41.50 -7.82 -54.85
N SER A 89 40.21 -7.65 -55.13
CA SER A 89 39.33 -6.78 -54.35
C SER A 89 39.30 -7.32 -52.93
N ALA A 90 40.25 -6.90 -52.10
CA ALA A 90 40.09 -6.93 -50.67
C ALA A 90 38.94 -5.97 -50.34
N LEU A 91 37.72 -6.50 -50.31
CA LEU A 91 36.61 -5.95 -49.57
C LEU A 91 37.08 -5.86 -48.11
N LEU A 92 37.75 -4.76 -47.75
CA LEU A 92 37.82 -4.30 -46.38
C LEU A 92 36.40 -3.92 -46.00
N GLY A 93 35.58 -4.93 -45.70
CA GLY A 93 34.37 -4.77 -44.94
C GLY A 93 34.78 -4.13 -43.63
N LYS A 94 34.46 -2.84 -43.49
CA LYS A 94 34.45 -2.21 -42.16
C LYS A 94 33.62 -3.15 -41.27
N PRO A 95 34.11 -3.59 -40.10
CA PRO A 95 33.25 -4.32 -39.20
C PRO A 95 32.09 -3.39 -38.91
N ALA A 96 30.90 -3.74 -39.40
CA ALA A 96 29.69 -3.13 -38.95
C ALA A 96 29.62 -3.49 -37.47
N VAL A 97 30.00 -2.56 -36.61
CA VAL A 97 29.66 -2.64 -35.19
C VAL A 97 28.15 -2.52 -35.18
N VAL A 98 27.47 -3.66 -35.22
CA VAL A 98 26.05 -3.75 -34.95
C VAL A 98 25.92 -3.32 -33.50
N ARG A 99 25.68 -2.02 -33.28
CA ARG A 99 25.30 -1.52 -31.97
C ARG A 99 23.97 -2.20 -31.69
N ALA A 100 23.98 -3.21 -30.82
CA ALA A 100 22.75 -3.77 -30.31
C ALA A 100 21.94 -2.58 -29.79
N GLU A 101 20.80 -2.31 -30.43
CA GLU A 101 19.79 -1.47 -29.80
C GLU A 101 19.53 -2.12 -28.44
N ALA A 102 19.79 -1.37 -27.37
CA ALA A 102 19.46 -1.84 -26.04
C ALA A 102 17.95 -2.12 -26.06
N ALA A 103 17.57 -3.39 -26.01
CA ALA A 103 16.18 -3.78 -25.96
C ALA A 103 15.52 -3.02 -24.81
N ALA A 104 14.41 -2.36 -25.09
CA ALA A 104 13.66 -1.66 -24.06
C ALA A 104 13.33 -2.65 -22.94
N LEU A 105 13.58 -2.24 -21.69
CA LEU A 105 13.27 -3.08 -20.54
C LEU A 105 11.76 -3.36 -20.50
N ALA A 106 11.38 -4.51 -19.94
CA ALA A 106 9.98 -4.80 -19.68
C ALA A 106 9.38 -3.73 -18.75
N THR A 107 8.05 -3.55 -18.78
CA THR A 107 7.38 -2.62 -17.87
C THR A 107 6.53 -3.36 -16.85
N VAL A 108 6.61 -2.94 -15.59
CA VAL A 108 5.81 -3.46 -14.47
C VAL A 108 4.82 -2.38 -14.03
N ASP A 109 3.54 -2.70 -14.02
CA ASP A 109 2.49 -1.83 -13.50
C ASP A 109 2.36 -2.01 -11.98
N MET A 110 2.74 -0.97 -11.22
CA MET A 110 2.72 -1.02 -9.76
C MET A 110 1.30 -1.11 -9.18
N GLU A 111 0.28 -0.55 -9.84
CA GLU A 111 -1.11 -0.64 -9.37
C GLU A 111 -1.62 -2.09 -9.40
N LEU A 112 -1.29 -2.83 -10.47
CA LEU A 112 -1.68 -4.23 -10.64
C LEU A 112 -0.90 -5.16 -9.72
N VAL A 113 0.41 -4.91 -9.54
CA VAL A 113 1.23 -5.67 -8.57
C VAL A 113 0.73 -5.45 -7.15
N LEU A 114 0.39 -4.22 -6.77
CA LEU A 114 -0.21 -3.94 -5.46
C LEU A 114 -1.55 -4.65 -5.30
N LEU A 115 -2.43 -4.59 -6.30
CA LEU A 115 -3.71 -5.28 -6.24
C LEU A 115 -3.53 -6.79 -6.05
N ALA A 116 -2.65 -7.41 -6.85
CA ALA A 116 -2.32 -8.83 -6.71
C ALA A 116 -1.73 -9.15 -5.34
N CYS A 117 -0.79 -8.34 -4.84
CA CYS A 117 -0.23 -8.50 -3.49
C CYS A 117 -1.31 -8.47 -2.39
N GLN A 118 -2.42 -7.76 -2.61
CA GLN A 118 -3.51 -7.69 -1.64
C GLN A 118 -4.55 -8.81 -1.80
N VAL A 119 -4.76 -9.29 -3.02
CA VAL A 119 -5.82 -10.25 -3.37
C VAL A 119 -5.33 -11.69 -3.44
N ASP A 120 -4.08 -11.93 -3.81
CA ASP A 120 -3.57 -13.28 -4.09
C ASP A 120 -3.18 -14.08 -2.84
N PRO A 121 -2.48 -13.52 -1.83
CA PRO A 121 -1.94 -14.34 -0.74
C PRO A 121 -2.97 -15.17 0.06
N PRO A 122 -4.21 -14.71 0.28
CA PRO A 122 -5.21 -15.52 1.00
C PRO A 122 -5.89 -16.60 0.14
N LYS A 123 -5.65 -16.67 -1.17
CA LYS A 123 -6.23 -17.70 -2.04
C LYS A 123 -5.71 -19.09 -1.63
N ALA A 124 -6.56 -20.10 -1.71
CA ALA A 124 -6.18 -21.49 -1.42
C ALA A 124 -5.32 -22.14 -2.54
N GLY A 125 -5.25 -21.52 -3.72
CA GLY A 125 -4.46 -21.99 -4.86
C GLY A 125 -3.82 -20.83 -5.61
N THR A 126 -3.13 -21.13 -6.71
CA THR A 126 -2.27 -20.20 -7.46
C THR A 126 -3.00 -19.37 -8.50
N GLY A 127 -4.31 -19.15 -8.33
CA GLY A 127 -5.07 -18.31 -9.26
C GLY A 127 -4.56 -16.88 -9.22
N THR A 128 -4.27 -16.29 -10.38
CA THR A 128 -3.71 -14.93 -10.48
C THR A 128 -4.80 -13.86 -10.38
N THR A 129 -4.42 -12.63 -10.00
CA THR A 129 -5.31 -11.48 -10.17
C THR A 129 -5.39 -11.10 -11.66
N PRO A 130 -6.59 -11.01 -12.26
CA PRO A 130 -6.75 -10.71 -13.68
C PRO A 130 -5.96 -9.48 -14.14
N GLY A 131 -5.16 -9.65 -15.19
CA GLY A 131 -4.29 -8.60 -15.76
C GLY A 131 -2.98 -8.36 -15.01
N ALA A 132 -2.80 -8.90 -13.80
CA ALA A 132 -1.58 -8.70 -13.01
C ALA A 132 -0.49 -9.74 -13.27
N GLU A 133 -0.83 -10.91 -13.81
CA GLU A 133 0.05 -12.08 -13.94
C GLU A 133 1.44 -11.76 -14.53
N ALA A 134 1.50 -11.12 -15.70
CA ALA A 134 2.79 -10.80 -16.33
C ALA A 134 3.64 -9.82 -15.51
N HIS A 135 3.00 -8.89 -14.78
CA HIS A 135 3.69 -7.92 -13.93
C HIS A 135 4.20 -8.57 -12.64
N VAL A 136 3.41 -9.48 -12.06
CA VAL A 136 3.82 -10.27 -10.89
C VAL A 136 4.94 -11.23 -11.27
N LEU A 137 4.85 -11.91 -12.41
CA LEU A 137 5.87 -12.83 -12.88
C LEU A 137 7.22 -12.12 -13.05
N ALA A 138 7.24 -10.88 -13.58
CA ALA A 138 8.47 -10.09 -13.67
C ALA A 138 9.07 -9.76 -12.29
N VAL A 139 8.23 -9.48 -11.29
CA VAL A 139 8.68 -9.27 -9.89
C VAL A 139 9.25 -10.55 -9.30
N GLU A 140 8.58 -11.69 -9.50
CA GLU A 140 9.02 -13.00 -9.02
C GLU A 140 10.33 -13.43 -9.65
N GLN A 141 10.49 -13.27 -10.96
CA GLN A 141 11.75 -13.53 -11.66
C GLN A 141 12.89 -12.66 -11.12
N ALA A 142 12.62 -11.40 -10.77
CA ALA A 142 13.61 -10.54 -10.14
C ALA A 142 13.97 -11.00 -8.73
N LEU A 143 13.00 -11.44 -7.91
CA LEU A 143 13.25 -12.02 -6.59
C LEU A 143 14.02 -13.35 -6.69
N GLN A 144 13.66 -14.20 -7.64
CA GLN A 144 14.36 -15.45 -7.94
C GLN A 144 15.81 -15.20 -8.32
N ALA A 145 16.08 -14.19 -9.17
CA ALA A 145 17.44 -13.82 -9.54
C ALA A 145 18.27 -13.22 -8.38
N LYS A 146 17.61 -12.78 -7.29
CA LYS A 146 18.25 -12.41 -6.03
C LYS A 146 18.43 -13.61 -5.08
N GLY A 147 17.98 -14.80 -5.46
CA GLY A 147 17.99 -16.00 -4.63
C GLY A 147 16.97 -15.97 -3.50
N LEU A 148 15.94 -15.11 -3.59
CA LEU A 148 14.93 -14.92 -2.55
C LEU A 148 13.64 -15.71 -2.79
N LEU A 149 13.42 -16.18 -4.01
CA LEU A 149 12.25 -16.95 -4.41
C LEU A 149 12.69 -18.17 -5.22
N ALA A 150 12.06 -19.32 -4.98
CA ALA A 150 12.36 -20.53 -5.74
C ALA A 150 11.61 -20.54 -7.08
N ALA A 151 12.19 -21.23 -8.07
CA ALA A 151 11.68 -21.27 -9.44
C ALA A 151 10.24 -21.80 -9.55
N ALA A 152 9.87 -22.72 -8.66
CA ALA A 152 8.54 -23.32 -8.64
C ALA A 152 7.43 -22.33 -8.19
N GLN A 153 7.81 -21.22 -7.55
CA GLN A 153 6.91 -20.15 -7.11
C GLN A 153 7.01 -18.91 -8.01
N THR A 154 7.59 -19.06 -9.20
CA THR A 154 7.65 -18.00 -10.22
C THR A 154 6.57 -18.29 -11.26
N ASP A 155 5.32 -18.03 -10.90
CA ASP A 155 4.11 -18.46 -11.61
C ASP A 155 3.14 -17.31 -11.91
N GLY A 156 3.48 -16.07 -11.53
CA GLY A 156 2.65 -14.88 -11.73
C GLY A 156 1.54 -14.71 -10.69
N HIS A 157 1.49 -15.55 -9.66
CA HIS A 157 0.58 -15.43 -8.54
C HIS A 157 1.31 -14.83 -7.33
N TYR A 158 0.89 -13.65 -6.87
CA TYR A 158 1.56 -12.98 -5.74
C TYR A 158 1.15 -13.64 -4.42
N GLY A 159 1.61 -14.88 -4.21
CA GLY A 159 1.26 -15.70 -3.07
C GLY A 159 2.00 -15.31 -1.80
N THR A 160 1.82 -16.12 -0.76
CA THR A 160 2.54 -15.95 0.51
C THR A 160 4.06 -16.06 0.33
N SER A 161 4.54 -16.97 -0.52
CA SER A 161 5.98 -17.09 -0.81
C SER A 161 6.55 -15.84 -1.48
N THR A 162 5.84 -15.25 -2.44
CA THR A 162 6.25 -13.99 -3.10
C THR A 162 6.21 -12.83 -2.11
N LEU A 163 5.21 -12.77 -1.23
CA LEU A 163 5.14 -11.78 -0.14
C LEU A 163 6.35 -11.88 0.81
N ASP A 164 6.69 -13.09 1.27
CA ASP A 164 7.80 -13.31 2.19
C ASP A 164 9.16 -13.02 1.52
N ALA A 165 9.33 -13.42 0.26
CA ALA A 165 10.51 -13.12 -0.56
C ALA A 165 10.68 -11.62 -0.76
N TYR A 166 9.60 -10.90 -1.05
CA TYR A 166 9.63 -9.45 -1.20
C TYR A 166 9.94 -8.75 0.14
N ALA A 167 9.44 -9.26 1.26
CA ALA A 167 9.78 -8.76 2.59
C ALA A 167 11.28 -8.96 2.89
N ALA A 168 11.85 -10.10 2.52
CA ALA A 168 13.28 -10.34 2.63
C ALA A 168 14.10 -9.39 1.74
N TRP A 169 13.63 -9.13 0.52
CA TRP A 169 14.21 -8.11 -0.36
C TRP A 169 14.23 -6.73 0.30
N GLN A 170 13.09 -6.29 0.86
CA GLN A 170 13.01 -5.01 1.56
C GLN A 170 14.01 -4.94 2.74
N ARG A 171 14.13 -6.00 3.55
CA ARG A 171 15.12 -6.05 4.64
C ARG A 171 16.56 -5.96 4.14
N SER A 172 16.86 -6.55 2.98
CA SER A 172 18.19 -6.45 2.36
C SER A 172 18.55 -5.02 1.93
N LEU A 173 17.54 -4.16 1.73
CA LEU A 173 17.70 -2.73 1.46
C LEU A 173 17.76 -1.88 2.75
N GLY A 174 17.67 -2.50 3.92
CA GLY A 174 17.68 -1.83 5.22
C GLY A 174 16.29 -1.37 5.71
N TYR A 175 15.20 -1.71 5.02
CA TYR A 175 13.85 -1.42 5.50
C TYR A 175 13.49 -2.27 6.72
N THR A 176 12.62 -1.73 7.59
CA THR A 176 12.15 -2.40 8.81
C THR A 176 10.68 -2.09 9.06
N GLY A 177 10.05 -2.84 9.98
CA GLY A 177 8.66 -2.60 10.38
C GLY A 177 7.69 -2.64 9.19
N LEU A 178 6.84 -1.61 9.09
CA LEU A 178 5.84 -1.49 8.02
C LEU A 178 6.47 -1.38 6.62
N ASP A 179 7.72 -0.93 6.52
CA ASP A 179 8.43 -0.77 5.24
C ASP A 179 9.05 -2.09 4.74
N ALA A 180 9.01 -3.15 5.54
CA ALA A 180 9.56 -4.48 5.24
C ALA A 180 8.52 -5.59 5.44
N ASN A 181 7.31 -5.36 4.92
CA ASN A 181 6.11 -6.18 5.11
C ASN A 181 5.73 -7.03 3.88
N GLY A 182 6.54 -7.01 2.82
CA GLY A 182 6.30 -7.73 1.57
C GLY A 182 5.39 -7.01 0.58
N VAL A 183 4.86 -5.84 0.92
CA VAL A 183 4.04 -5.01 0.03
C VAL A 183 4.97 -4.12 -0.82
N PRO A 184 4.86 -4.15 -2.17
CA PRO A 184 5.74 -3.36 -3.02
C PRO A 184 5.58 -1.86 -2.85
N GLY A 185 6.59 -1.20 -2.28
CA GLY A 185 6.74 0.25 -2.32
C GLY A 185 7.43 0.72 -3.59
N ARG A 186 7.18 1.98 -4.01
CA ARG A 186 7.74 2.55 -5.25
C ARG A 186 9.27 2.39 -5.31
N THR A 187 9.95 2.72 -4.22
CA THR A 187 11.42 2.67 -4.15
C THR A 187 11.93 1.24 -4.17
N SER A 188 11.41 0.33 -3.34
CA SER A 188 11.87 -1.06 -3.30
C SER A 188 11.58 -1.81 -4.60
N LEU A 189 10.46 -1.51 -5.28
CA LEU A 189 10.09 -2.12 -6.56
C LEU A 189 11.00 -1.62 -7.68
N THR A 190 11.30 -0.32 -7.71
CA THR A 190 12.24 0.26 -8.68
C THR A 190 13.64 -0.32 -8.51
N GLN A 191 14.11 -0.48 -7.26
CA GLN A 191 15.41 -1.09 -7.00
C GLN A 191 15.45 -2.58 -7.36
N LEU A 192 14.35 -3.32 -7.15
CA LEU A 192 14.24 -4.71 -7.56
C LEU A 192 14.34 -4.85 -9.09
N GLY A 193 13.68 -3.94 -9.81
CA GLY A 193 13.64 -3.89 -11.26
C GLY A 193 14.90 -3.37 -11.95
N SER A 194 15.89 -2.86 -11.21
CA SER A 194 17.10 -2.27 -11.80
C SER A 194 17.79 -3.22 -12.79
N GLY A 195 17.88 -2.79 -14.06
CA GLY A 195 18.43 -3.58 -15.16
C GLY A 195 17.53 -4.72 -15.67
N ARG A 196 16.25 -4.75 -15.29
CA ARG A 196 15.28 -5.82 -15.63
C ARG A 196 13.95 -5.27 -16.14
N PHE A 197 13.36 -4.32 -15.41
CA PHE A 197 12.10 -3.69 -15.78
C PHE A 197 12.00 -2.26 -15.27
N ASP A 198 11.22 -1.44 -15.97
CA ASP A 198 10.81 -0.11 -15.53
C ASP A 198 9.45 -0.18 -14.81
N VAL A 199 9.32 0.58 -13.72
CA VAL A 199 8.07 0.67 -12.96
C VAL A 199 7.20 1.77 -13.54
N THR A 200 5.98 1.42 -13.90
CA THR A 200 4.94 2.32 -14.42
C THR A 200 3.78 2.39 -13.44
N ARG A 201 2.87 3.36 -13.65
CA ARG A 201 1.66 3.55 -12.83
C ARG A 201 1.96 3.55 -11.33
N THR A 202 2.96 4.33 -10.91
CA THR A 202 3.43 4.30 -9.52
C THR A 202 2.38 4.83 -8.55
N VAL A 203 2.18 4.11 -7.44
CA VAL A 203 1.36 4.57 -6.32
C VAL A 203 2.25 5.20 -5.25
N ALA A 204 1.83 6.35 -4.72
CA ALA A 204 2.51 7.04 -3.62
C ALA A 204 1.52 7.35 -2.51
N THR A 205 1.88 7.02 -1.26
CA THR A 205 1.06 7.32 -0.07
C THR A 205 1.14 8.78 0.36
N GLY A 206 2.24 9.46 0.02
CA GLY A 206 2.54 10.80 0.51
C GLY A 206 3.00 10.81 1.97
N SER A 207 2.70 11.89 2.69
CA SER A 207 3.00 12.02 4.11
C SER A 207 2.16 11.03 4.93
N ARG A 208 2.79 10.28 5.84
CA ARG A 208 2.11 9.37 6.80
C ARG A 208 1.49 10.09 8.00
N THR A 209 1.62 11.41 8.07
CA THR A 209 1.19 12.25 9.20
C THR A 209 0.17 13.30 8.80
N ASP A 210 -0.38 13.20 7.59
CA ASP A 210 -1.50 14.03 7.18
C ASP A 210 -2.75 13.69 7.99
N SER A 211 -3.81 14.47 7.78
CA SER A 211 -5.06 14.26 8.50
C SER A 211 -6.28 14.56 7.67
N TYR A 212 -7.39 13.95 8.09
CA TYR A 212 -8.73 14.27 7.64
C TYR A 212 -9.63 14.39 8.87
N GLY A 213 -10.32 15.53 9.02
CA GLY A 213 -11.17 15.78 10.20
C GLY A 213 -10.42 15.65 11.54
N GLY A 214 -9.13 15.98 11.57
CA GLY A 214 -8.27 15.86 12.76
C GLY A 214 -7.81 14.45 13.10
N LYS A 215 -8.16 13.42 12.31
CA LYS A 215 -7.63 12.05 12.45
C LYS A 215 -6.48 11.83 11.49
N ARG A 216 -5.41 11.20 11.99
CA ARG A 216 -4.21 10.88 11.20
C ARG A 216 -4.56 9.90 10.06
N VAL A 217 -4.09 10.19 8.86
CA VAL A 217 -4.15 9.32 7.68
C VAL A 217 -2.92 9.63 6.80
N ASN A 218 -2.67 8.86 5.73
CA ASN A 218 -1.71 9.29 4.72
C ASN A 218 -2.32 10.29 3.73
N THR A 219 -1.50 11.05 3.00
CA THR A 219 -1.97 12.04 2.00
C THR A 219 -2.94 11.41 1.00
N ARG A 220 -2.61 10.23 0.46
CA ARG A 220 -3.45 9.52 -0.52
C ARG A 220 -4.85 9.24 0.05
N THR A 221 -4.93 8.73 1.27
CA THR A 221 -6.20 8.44 1.96
C THR A 221 -6.97 9.72 2.25
N ALA A 222 -6.30 10.80 2.65
CA ALA A 222 -6.95 12.10 2.85
C ALA A 222 -7.58 12.64 1.55
N ASP A 223 -6.90 12.49 0.41
CA ASP A 223 -7.42 12.91 -0.89
C ASP A 223 -8.61 12.06 -1.34
N MET A 224 -8.54 10.74 -1.14
CA MET A 224 -9.67 9.85 -1.39
C MET A 224 -10.89 10.25 -0.54
N LEU A 225 -10.69 10.55 0.75
CA LEU A 225 -11.76 10.99 1.64
C LEU A 225 -12.37 12.32 1.20
N ARG A 226 -11.56 13.30 0.80
CA ARG A 226 -12.07 14.58 0.25
C ARG A 226 -12.90 14.37 -1.02
N ALA A 227 -12.49 13.45 -1.88
CA ALA A 227 -13.23 13.12 -3.10
C ALA A 227 -14.54 12.37 -2.82
N ALA A 228 -14.57 11.49 -1.81
CA ALA A 228 -15.81 10.85 -1.37
C ALA A 228 -16.75 11.88 -0.70
N ASP A 229 -16.21 12.76 0.14
CA ASP A 229 -16.99 13.77 0.86
C ASP A 229 -17.62 14.80 -0.08
N SER A 230 -16.92 15.20 -1.15
CA SER A 230 -17.46 16.13 -2.15
C SER A 230 -18.64 15.58 -2.95
N ALA A 231 -18.85 14.26 -2.94
CA ALA A 231 -19.99 13.60 -3.58
C ALA A 231 -21.24 13.53 -2.68
N LEU A 232 -21.14 13.97 -1.42
CA LEU A 232 -22.19 13.88 -0.41
C LEU A 232 -22.75 15.25 -0.07
N SER A 233 -24.03 15.33 0.30
CA SER A 233 -24.65 16.56 0.79
C SER A 233 -24.50 16.73 2.32
N TRP A 234 -23.66 15.91 2.95
CA TRP A 234 -23.29 15.93 4.36
C TRP A 234 -21.80 15.59 4.46
N SER A 235 -21.18 15.91 5.60
CA SER A 235 -19.74 15.70 5.78
C SER A 235 -19.41 14.35 6.43
N LEU A 236 -18.32 13.72 5.97
CA LEU A 236 -17.68 12.59 6.62
C LEU A 236 -17.06 13.01 7.95
N VAL A 237 -17.32 12.22 9.00
CA VAL A 237 -16.71 12.41 10.34
C VAL A 237 -15.98 11.14 10.74
N LEU A 238 -14.65 11.20 10.85
CA LEU A 238 -13.85 10.05 11.25
C LEU A 238 -13.90 9.82 12.75
N THR A 239 -14.19 8.59 13.18
CA THR A 239 -14.03 8.15 14.57
C THR A 239 -12.60 7.67 14.82
N GLN A 240 -12.01 6.99 13.84
CA GLN A 240 -10.64 6.48 13.88
C GLN A 240 -9.93 6.69 12.54
N GLY A 241 -8.64 7.03 12.60
CA GLY A 241 -7.78 7.20 11.43
C GLY A 241 -6.84 6.01 11.20
N SER A 242 -5.87 6.19 10.34
CA SER A 242 -4.80 5.22 10.06
C SER A 242 -3.61 5.39 11.02
N TYR A 243 -2.72 4.40 11.05
CA TYR A 243 -1.52 4.35 11.90
C TYR A 243 -1.81 4.50 13.41
N THR A 244 -2.87 3.85 13.88
CA THR A 244 -3.29 3.84 15.28
C THR A 244 -3.29 2.41 15.82
N SER A 245 -2.18 2.00 16.43
CA SER A 245 -1.95 0.62 16.87
C SER A 245 -2.38 0.31 18.31
N SER A 246 -2.95 1.28 19.01
CA SER A 246 -3.32 1.15 20.43
C SER A 246 -4.76 0.65 20.67
N ASN A 247 -5.54 0.36 19.61
CA ASN A 247 -6.93 -0.08 19.75
C ASN A 247 -7.10 -1.59 19.46
N PRO A 248 -7.21 -2.45 20.49
CA PRO A 248 -7.33 -3.90 20.31
C PRO A 248 -8.60 -4.33 19.57
N GLY A 249 -9.67 -3.51 19.58
CA GLY A 249 -10.92 -3.81 18.88
C GLY A 249 -10.82 -3.81 17.35
N SER A 250 -9.72 -3.29 16.79
CA SER A 250 -9.50 -3.18 15.34
C SER A 250 -8.79 -4.39 14.72
N ALA A 251 -8.35 -5.36 15.55
CA ALA A 251 -7.52 -6.49 15.11
C ALA A 251 -6.27 -6.09 14.29
N GLY A 252 -5.73 -4.88 14.53
CA GLY A 252 -4.54 -4.34 13.86
C GLY A 252 -4.77 -3.82 12.43
N THR A 253 -6.03 -3.74 11.97
CA THR A 253 -6.35 -3.20 10.63
C THR A 253 -5.90 -1.74 10.48
N HIS A 254 -5.91 -0.95 11.56
CA HIS A 254 -5.48 0.45 11.56
C HIS A 254 -3.98 0.66 11.86
N ASP A 255 -3.18 -0.40 11.98
CA ASP A 255 -1.75 -0.28 12.32
C ASP A 255 -0.92 0.36 11.20
N GLY A 256 -1.45 0.32 9.97
CA GLY A 256 -0.85 0.89 8.76
C GLY A 256 -1.66 2.05 8.18
N GLY A 257 -1.38 2.39 6.93
CA GLY A 257 -2.10 3.38 6.13
C GLY A 257 -3.40 2.85 5.52
N GLY A 258 -4.17 3.74 4.92
CA GLY A 258 -5.32 3.37 4.09
C GLY A 258 -6.63 3.05 4.82
N VAL A 259 -6.63 2.87 6.15
CA VAL A 259 -7.80 2.42 6.90
C VAL A 259 -8.38 3.52 7.78
N VAL A 260 -9.71 3.65 7.76
CA VAL A 260 -10.47 4.61 8.58
C VAL A 260 -11.80 4.02 9.05
N ASP A 261 -12.25 4.52 10.20
CA ASP A 261 -13.63 4.33 10.67
C ASP A 261 -14.37 5.66 10.63
N ILE A 262 -15.59 5.62 10.13
CA ILE A 262 -16.44 6.79 9.86
C ILE A 262 -17.70 6.67 10.71
N SER A 263 -18.02 7.74 11.43
CA SER A 263 -19.25 7.87 12.19
C SER A 263 -20.46 7.85 11.25
N VAL A 264 -21.52 7.19 11.69
CA VAL A 264 -22.84 7.26 11.04
C VAL A 264 -23.88 7.94 11.92
N SER A 265 -23.44 8.62 12.99
CA SER A 265 -24.31 9.40 13.87
C SER A 265 -25.03 10.48 13.07
N GLY A 266 -26.34 10.61 13.28
CA GLY A 266 -27.19 11.55 12.54
C GLY A 266 -27.52 11.16 11.10
N LEU A 267 -26.97 10.06 10.57
CA LEU A 267 -27.30 9.58 9.22
C LEU A 267 -28.46 8.58 9.24
N THR A 268 -29.41 8.77 8.33
CA THR A 268 -30.45 7.78 7.99
C THR A 268 -29.83 6.55 7.31
N THR A 269 -30.57 5.44 7.27
CA THR A 269 -30.11 4.20 6.59
C THR A 269 -29.73 4.46 5.13
N THR A 270 -30.54 5.22 4.39
CA THR A 270 -30.25 5.59 3.00
C THR A 270 -28.95 6.39 2.89
N GLN A 271 -28.74 7.37 3.78
CA GLN A 271 -27.50 8.16 3.79
C GLN A 271 -26.28 7.29 4.10
N ARG A 272 -26.37 6.34 5.03
CA ARG A 272 -25.27 5.40 5.33
C ARG A 272 -24.85 4.63 4.08
N TRP A 273 -25.80 4.12 3.31
CA TRP A 273 -25.50 3.39 2.08
C TRP A 273 -24.98 4.29 0.95
N HIS A 274 -25.45 5.54 0.85
CA HIS A 274 -24.84 6.52 -0.06
C HIS A 274 -23.40 6.85 0.34
N THR A 275 -23.09 6.94 1.64
CA THR A 275 -21.71 7.11 2.13
C THR A 275 -20.83 5.92 1.72
N VAL A 276 -21.29 4.68 1.93
CA VAL A 276 -20.56 3.47 1.48
C VAL A 276 -20.34 3.51 -0.04
N ARG A 277 -21.36 3.87 -0.82
CA ARG A 277 -21.26 4.01 -2.28
C ARG A 277 -20.22 5.06 -2.69
N ALA A 278 -20.22 6.23 -2.05
CA ALA A 278 -19.27 7.30 -2.35
C ALA A 278 -17.82 6.87 -2.08
N LEU A 279 -17.58 6.23 -0.93
CA LEU A 279 -16.25 5.68 -0.58
C LEU A 279 -15.80 4.61 -1.59
N ARG A 280 -16.68 3.67 -1.96
CA ARG A 280 -16.33 2.63 -2.93
C ARG A 280 -16.07 3.20 -4.33
N THR A 281 -16.78 4.26 -4.71
CA THR A 281 -16.62 4.92 -6.01
C THR A 281 -15.20 5.47 -6.19
N VAL A 282 -14.60 6.01 -5.12
CA VAL A 282 -13.22 6.53 -5.15
C VAL A 282 -12.15 5.48 -4.85
N GLY A 283 -12.54 4.22 -4.64
CA GLY A 283 -11.62 3.10 -4.51
C GLY A 283 -11.34 2.61 -3.08
N PHE A 284 -12.23 2.87 -2.12
CA PHE A 284 -12.21 2.14 -0.84
C PHE A 284 -12.93 0.79 -0.95
N ALA A 285 -12.42 -0.23 -0.27
CA ALA A 285 -13.21 -1.32 0.25
C ALA A 285 -13.93 -0.81 1.51
N ALA A 286 -15.25 -0.63 1.48
CA ALA A 286 -15.99 -0.03 2.59
C ALA A 286 -17.23 -0.82 2.98
N TRP A 287 -17.47 -1.02 4.27
CA TRP A 287 -18.62 -1.76 4.80
C TRP A 287 -19.32 -0.95 5.89
N LEU A 288 -20.65 -1.00 5.91
CA LEU A 288 -21.42 -0.55 7.06
C LEU A 288 -21.39 -1.67 8.12
N ARG A 289 -20.72 -1.42 9.24
CA ARG A 289 -20.71 -2.31 10.40
C ARG A 289 -21.96 -2.10 11.25
N THR A 290 -22.50 -3.19 11.76
CA THR A 290 -23.76 -3.24 12.50
C THR A 290 -23.60 -4.06 13.80
N PRO A 291 -24.57 -3.98 14.73
CA PRO A 291 -24.58 -4.83 15.92
C PRO A 291 -24.55 -6.33 15.62
N ASP A 292 -25.11 -6.76 14.48
CA ASP A 292 -25.08 -8.16 14.04
C ASP A 292 -23.66 -8.61 13.67
N ASP A 293 -22.79 -7.68 13.30
CA ASP A 293 -21.36 -7.92 13.07
C ASP A 293 -20.55 -7.90 14.39
N GLY A 294 -21.20 -7.61 15.53
CA GLY A 294 -20.55 -7.43 16.83
C GLY A 294 -19.99 -6.01 17.07
N PHE A 295 -20.41 -5.01 16.28
CA PHE A 295 -19.90 -3.64 16.38
C PHE A 295 -21.02 -2.62 16.61
N ALA A 296 -20.70 -1.51 17.29
CA ALA A 296 -21.55 -0.32 17.18
C ALA A 296 -21.59 0.16 15.72
N TYR A 297 -22.68 0.80 15.32
CA TYR A 297 -22.84 1.32 13.96
C TYR A 297 -21.70 2.28 13.59
N HIS A 298 -20.96 1.94 12.53
CA HIS A 298 -19.96 2.79 11.87
C HIS A 298 -19.69 2.26 10.46
N ILE A 299 -19.02 3.04 9.62
CA ILE A 299 -18.49 2.56 8.34
C ILE A 299 -17.01 2.32 8.50
N HIS A 300 -16.56 1.09 8.19
CA HIS A 300 -15.14 0.75 8.11
C HIS A 300 -14.71 0.80 6.65
N ALA A 301 -13.62 1.49 6.33
CA ALA A 301 -13.12 1.64 4.96
C ALA A 301 -11.60 1.46 4.87
N ALA A 302 -11.16 0.67 3.89
CA ALA A 302 -9.75 0.39 3.59
C ALA A 302 -9.44 0.76 2.12
N ALA A 303 -8.43 1.59 1.90
CA ALA A 303 -8.06 2.09 0.59
C ALA A 303 -7.38 1.00 -0.24
N VAL A 304 -8.05 0.56 -1.32
CA VAL A 304 -7.50 -0.46 -2.23
C VAL A 304 -6.15 0.02 -2.78
N SER A 305 -5.19 -0.89 -2.85
CA SER A 305 -3.82 -0.65 -3.32
C SER A 305 -3.03 0.38 -2.51
N ASP A 306 -3.38 0.66 -1.24
CA ASP A 306 -2.52 1.46 -0.37
C ASP A 306 -1.24 0.67 0.03
N PRO A 307 -0.02 1.15 -0.33
CA PRO A 307 1.23 0.47 -0.02
C PRO A 307 1.58 0.37 1.47
N ASP A 308 1.00 1.23 2.33
CA ASP A 308 1.30 1.28 3.76
C ASP A 308 0.32 0.46 4.59
N MET A 309 -0.61 -0.26 3.97
CA MET A 309 -1.64 -0.99 4.68
C MET A 309 -1.07 -2.13 5.55
N SER A 310 -1.70 -2.37 6.71
CA SER A 310 -1.31 -3.49 7.57
C SER A 310 -1.73 -4.84 6.95
N ARG A 311 -1.09 -5.93 7.41
CA ARG A 311 -1.44 -7.29 6.95
C ARG A 311 -2.91 -7.65 7.19
N PRO A 312 -3.53 -7.37 8.36
CA PRO A 312 -4.96 -7.60 8.56
C PRO A 312 -5.83 -6.84 7.55
N ALA A 313 -5.56 -5.55 7.34
CA ALA A 313 -6.36 -4.73 6.42
C ALA A 313 -6.22 -5.20 4.96
N ARG A 314 -5.04 -5.68 4.57
CA ARG A 314 -4.82 -6.30 3.26
C ARG A 314 -5.75 -7.49 3.01
N ASN A 315 -5.93 -8.36 4.00
CA ASN A 315 -6.83 -9.50 3.86
C ASN A 315 -8.29 -9.05 3.69
N GLN A 316 -8.67 -7.88 4.19
CA GLN A 316 -9.99 -7.31 3.95
C GLN A 316 -10.17 -6.88 2.49
N ILE A 317 -9.10 -6.42 1.81
CA ILE A 317 -9.16 -6.14 0.37
C ILE A 317 -9.39 -7.41 -0.44
N HIS A 318 -8.74 -8.53 -0.08
CA HIS A 318 -9.05 -9.84 -0.68
C HIS A 318 -10.53 -10.17 -0.53
N ASP A 319 -11.08 -10.09 0.68
CA ASP A 319 -12.49 -10.38 0.91
C ASP A 319 -13.41 -9.45 0.11
N TYR A 320 -13.13 -8.15 0.08
CA TYR A 320 -13.88 -7.19 -0.71
C TYR A 320 -13.88 -7.55 -2.21
N TYR A 321 -12.71 -7.93 -2.74
CA TYR A 321 -12.55 -8.34 -4.13
C TYR A 321 -13.45 -9.54 -4.49
N PHE A 322 -13.70 -10.44 -3.53
CA PHE A 322 -14.59 -11.59 -3.68
C PHE A 322 -16.02 -11.35 -3.16
N GLY A 323 -16.41 -10.10 -2.89
CA GLY A 323 -17.77 -9.75 -2.45
C GLY A 323 -18.10 -10.19 -1.02
N ARG A 324 -17.10 -10.27 -0.14
CA ARG A 324 -17.21 -10.64 1.27
C ARG A 324 -17.10 -9.43 2.20
N ASN A 325 -17.40 -9.65 3.47
CA ASN A 325 -17.55 -8.60 4.49
C ASN A 325 -16.23 -8.15 5.16
N GLY A 326 -15.08 -8.77 4.82
CA GLY A 326 -13.78 -8.44 5.40
C GLY A 326 -13.67 -8.72 6.90
N LEU A 327 -14.46 -9.65 7.43
CA LEU A 327 -14.37 -10.15 8.80
C LEU A 327 -13.87 -11.60 8.81
N ALA A 328 -13.45 -12.10 9.97
CA ALA A 328 -12.90 -13.44 10.13
C ALA A 328 -13.84 -14.58 9.69
N ASN A 329 -15.15 -14.33 9.61
CA ASN A 329 -16.13 -15.31 9.13
C ASN A 329 -16.24 -15.38 7.60
N HIS A 330 -15.60 -14.47 6.86
CA HIS A 330 -15.63 -14.40 5.40
C HIS A 330 -17.04 -14.40 4.79
N ALA A 331 -18.04 -13.93 5.53
CA ALA A 331 -19.43 -13.93 5.08
C ALA A 331 -19.63 -12.93 3.93
N ALA A 332 -20.73 -13.07 3.21
CA ALA A 332 -21.05 -12.18 2.09
C ALA A 332 -21.15 -10.71 2.52
N ASP A 333 -20.73 -9.80 1.65
CA ASP A 333 -20.92 -8.37 1.81
C ASP A 333 -22.42 -8.02 1.80
N ASN A 334 -22.89 -7.44 2.91
CA ASN A 334 -24.28 -7.07 3.16
C ASN A 334 -24.74 -5.82 2.38
N THR A 335 -23.87 -5.17 1.61
CA THR A 335 -24.23 -3.97 0.86
C THR A 335 -25.36 -4.25 -0.15
N PRO A 336 -26.51 -3.56 -0.05
CA PRO A 336 -27.62 -3.79 -0.97
C PRO A 336 -27.24 -3.49 -2.42
N GLN A 337 -27.82 -4.23 -3.36
CA GLN A 337 -27.44 -4.18 -4.77
C GLN A 337 -27.47 -2.77 -5.36
N ALA A 338 -28.43 -1.92 -4.96
CA ALA A 338 -28.57 -0.53 -5.44
C ALA A 338 -27.40 0.40 -5.07
N TYR A 339 -26.56 0.00 -4.10
CA TYR A 339 -25.42 0.80 -3.61
C TYR A 339 -24.07 0.17 -3.95
N ARG A 340 -24.05 -0.99 -4.61
CA ARG A 340 -22.83 -1.61 -5.10
C ARG A 340 -22.30 -0.81 -6.30
N VAL A 341 -20.98 -0.76 -6.42
CA VAL A 341 -20.26 -0.14 -7.53
C VAL A 341 -19.21 -1.12 -8.06
N PRO A 342 -18.77 -0.98 -9.32
CA PRO A 342 -17.67 -1.77 -9.84
C PRO A 342 -16.41 -1.64 -8.97
N PHE A 343 -15.68 -2.73 -8.79
CA PHE A 343 -14.41 -2.72 -8.07
C PHE A 343 -13.42 -1.75 -8.74
N THR A 344 -12.83 -0.86 -7.95
CA THR A 344 -11.87 0.15 -8.41
C THR A 344 -10.90 0.51 -7.29
N TRP A 345 -9.91 1.34 -7.61
CA TRP A 345 -8.93 1.92 -6.70
C TRP A 345 -8.65 3.37 -7.11
N TRP A 346 -7.98 4.13 -6.25
CA TRP A 346 -7.84 5.58 -6.38
C TRP A 346 -7.24 6.03 -7.72
N GLU A 347 -6.13 5.44 -8.13
CA GLU A 347 -5.43 5.83 -9.35
C GLU A 347 -6.25 5.54 -10.60
N ARG A 348 -7.00 4.44 -10.62
CA ARG A 348 -7.95 4.14 -11.69
C ARG A 348 -9.10 5.13 -11.70
N TYR A 349 -9.72 5.39 -10.55
CA TYR A 349 -10.79 6.39 -10.41
C TYR A 349 -10.36 7.77 -10.96
N ARG A 350 -9.15 8.22 -10.61
CA ARG A 350 -8.61 9.51 -11.06
C ARG A 350 -8.43 9.64 -12.57
N ARG A 351 -8.38 8.53 -13.31
CA ARG A 351 -8.20 8.54 -14.77
C ARG A 351 -9.52 8.59 -15.55
N GLY A 352 -10.67 8.38 -14.88
CA GLY A 352 -11.97 8.20 -15.53
C GLY A 352 -12.11 6.83 -16.20
#